data_AF-A0A833M8M8-F1
#
_entry.id   AF-A0A833M8M8-F1
#
_cell.length_a   1.000
_cell.length_b   1.000
_cell.length_c   1.000
_cell.angle_alpha   90.00
_cell.angle_beta   90.00
_cell.angle_gamma   90.00
#
_symmetry.space_group_name_H-M   'P 1'
#
loop_
_entity.id
_entity.type
_entity.pdbx_description
1 polymer ?
#
loop_
_entity_poly.entity_id
_entity_poly.type
_entity_poly.pdbx_seq_one_letter_code
_entity_poly.pdbx_strand_id
1 'polypeptide(L)'
;MIKLISDWIADKNIILFGAGPIGEKVIQHWQFPNKILGIIDNRESKQNKLVEGIKVREVNYIKNFNINKIKVIITTEDSYYSTAAKQLIGLGLKENDDFISGSKLDRILCNTIGNVEVPYEDIYPKATYAPWREDDCFTRMYESIKENTLVDIYRCFEIWELVKQVSKLQEGALIEIGVWKGGTGAIICKQAEECGILETTYLCDTFKGVVKASDKDTLYRGGEHNDTSEETVSNLLERFNLTNYKVLKGVFPEDTGYMVNSLKFRFCHIDVDVYNSAKEIVDWIWGKLVVGGILLFDDYGFKECDGITRLINEQKCLNDRLIICNLNGHAIIIKLK
;
A
#
# COMPACT_ATOMS: atom_id res chain seq x y z
N MET A 1 -8.03 -15.90 -18.05
CA MET A 1 -9.15 -15.35 -17.24
C MET A 1 -9.40 -13.86 -17.50
N ILE A 2 -8.38 -13.07 -17.91
CA ILE A 2 -8.49 -11.69 -18.46
C ILE A 2 -9.56 -11.56 -19.56
N LYS A 3 -9.62 -12.57 -20.45
CA LYS A 3 -10.64 -12.65 -21.51
C LYS A 3 -12.07 -12.63 -20.94
N LEU A 4 -12.32 -13.29 -19.80
CA LEU A 4 -13.66 -13.40 -19.21
C LEU A 4 -14.22 -12.09 -18.64
N ILE A 5 -13.38 -11.16 -18.15
CA ILE A 5 -13.86 -9.89 -17.57
C ILE A 5 -13.81 -8.74 -18.56
N SER A 6 -12.82 -8.72 -19.45
CA SER A 6 -12.95 -7.94 -20.68
C SER A 6 -14.28 -8.31 -21.35
N ASP A 7 -14.62 -9.59 -21.52
CA ASP A 7 -15.91 -10.01 -22.07
C ASP A 7 -17.12 -9.66 -21.15
N TRP A 8 -16.95 -9.68 -19.81
CA TRP A 8 -18.04 -9.37 -18.86
C TRP A 8 -18.46 -7.88 -18.87
N ILE A 9 -17.51 -6.96 -19.07
CA ILE A 9 -17.70 -5.49 -19.01
C ILE A 9 -17.52 -4.79 -20.38
N ALA A 10 -16.87 -5.40 -21.38
CA ALA A 10 -16.46 -4.75 -22.64
C ALA A 10 -17.63 -4.05 -23.34
N ASP A 11 -18.80 -4.67 -23.39
CA ASP A 11 -19.97 -4.17 -24.12
C ASP A 11 -21.15 -3.83 -23.21
N LYS A 12 -20.92 -3.73 -21.90
CA LYS A 12 -21.99 -3.52 -20.91
C LYS A 12 -21.83 -2.19 -20.21
N ASN A 13 -22.97 -1.57 -19.96
CA ASN A 13 -23.06 -0.39 -19.13
C ASN A 13 -23.07 -0.79 -17.65
N ILE A 14 -22.62 0.08 -16.78
CA ILE A 14 -22.44 -0.21 -15.35
C ILE A 14 -23.44 0.59 -14.52
N ILE A 15 -24.05 -0.08 -13.54
CA ILE A 15 -24.78 0.55 -12.44
C ILE A 15 -24.03 0.24 -11.14
N LEU A 16 -23.76 1.27 -10.34
CA LEU A 16 -23.17 1.08 -9.02
C LEU A 16 -24.27 0.96 -7.98
N PHE A 17 -24.18 -0.05 -7.12
CA PHE A 17 -25.08 -0.20 -5.97
C PHE A 17 -24.32 0.18 -4.70
N GLY A 18 -24.54 1.42 -4.25
CA GLY A 18 -23.95 1.97 -3.03
C GLY A 18 -23.21 3.28 -3.29
N ALA A 19 -23.78 4.40 -2.83
CA ALA A 19 -23.21 5.74 -2.91
C ALA A 19 -22.36 6.08 -1.68
N GLY A 20 -21.59 5.11 -1.16
CA GLY A 20 -20.69 5.30 -0.02
C GLY A 20 -19.27 5.67 -0.45
N PRO A 21 -18.35 5.86 0.51
CA PRO A 21 -16.94 6.11 0.22
C PRO A 21 -16.31 5.06 -0.69
N ILE A 22 -16.74 3.78 -0.58
CA ILE A 22 -16.32 2.69 -1.47
C ILE A 22 -16.79 2.93 -2.91
N GLY A 23 -18.04 3.38 -3.10
CA GLY A 23 -18.59 3.71 -4.41
C GLY A 23 -17.90 4.91 -5.05
N GLU A 24 -17.60 5.94 -4.26
CA GLU A 24 -16.81 7.10 -4.69
C GLU A 24 -15.41 6.69 -5.16
N LYS A 25 -14.70 5.89 -4.36
CA LYS A 25 -13.40 5.32 -4.76
C LYS A 25 -13.52 4.52 -6.05
N VAL A 26 -14.53 3.67 -6.20
CA VAL A 26 -14.73 2.88 -7.42
C VAL A 26 -14.88 3.74 -8.67
N ILE A 27 -15.62 4.86 -8.59
CA ILE A 27 -15.79 5.80 -9.71
C ILE A 27 -14.45 6.47 -10.08
N GLN A 28 -13.67 6.85 -9.07
CA GLN A 28 -12.39 7.54 -9.26
C GLN A 28 -11.27 6.61 -9.77
N HIS A 29 -11.25 5.34 -9.34
CA HIS A 29 -10.14 4.41 -9.62
C HIS A 29 -10.36 3.54 -10.87
N TRP A 30 -11.61 3.28 -11.28
CA TRP A 30 -11.85 2.45 -12.46
C TRP A 30 -11.95 3.27 -13.74
N GLN A 31 -11.13 2.89 -14.73
CA GLN A 31 -10.98 3.51 -16.06
C GLN A 31 -12.23 3.42 -16.96
N PHE A 32 -13.44 3.28 -16.40
CA PHE A 32 -14.69 3.22 -17.16
C PHE A 32 -15.73 4.29 -16.77
N PRO A 33 -15.37 5.56 -16.44
CA PRO A 33 -16.38 6.56 -16.04
C PRO A 33 -17.46 6.76 -17.13
N ASN A 34 -17.07 6.62 -18.41
CA ASN A 34 -17.98 6.74 -19.56
C ASN A 34 -19.00 5.58 -19.69
N LYS A 35 -18.88 4.51 -18.89
CA LYS A 35 -19.81 3.38 -18.89
C LYS A 35 -20.76 3.36 -17.70
N ILE A 36 -20.54 4.20 -16.68
CA ILE A 36 -21.39 4.24 -15.49
C ILE A 36 -22.65 5.04 -15.83
N LEU A 37 -23.78 4.34 -15.95
CA LEU A 37 -25.07 4.96 -16.30
C LEU A 37 -25.82 5.50 -15.08
N GLY A 38 -25.47 5.05 -13.87
CA GLY A 38 -26.18 5.45 -12.67
C GLY A 38 -25.67 4.81 -11.40
N ILE A 39 -26.05 5.42 -10.28
CA ILE A 39 -25.79 4.92 -8.92
C ILE A 39 -27.15 4.69 -8.25
N ILE A 40 -27.32 3.54 -7.64
CA ILE A 40 -28.50 3.19 -6.83
C ILE A 40 -28.10 3.00 -5.36
N ASP A 41 -28.94 3.44 -4.42
CA ASP A 41 -28.70 3.27 -2.98
C ASP A 41 -30.05 3.12 -2.24
N ASN A 42 -30.05 2.28 -1.20
CA ASN A 42 -31.22 2.05 -0.34
C ASN A 42 -31.51 3.24 0.59
N ARG A 43 -30.52 4.09 0.87
CA ARG A 43 -30.68 5.22 1.79
C ARG A 43 -31.34 6.40 1.08
N GLU A 44 -32.57 6.71 1.46
CA GLU A 44 -33.30 7.90 0.96
C GLU A 44 -32.50 9.19 1.12
N SER A 45 -31.75 9.32 2.23
CA SER A 45 -30.89 10.49 2.50
C SER A 45 -29.75 10.69 1.49
N LYS A 46 -29.44 9.67 0.68
CA LYS A 46 -28.45 9.73 -0.41
C LYS A 46 -29.07 9.89 -1.79
N GLN A 47 -30.33 9.49 -1.95
CA GLN A 47 -31.02 9.60 -3.22
C GLN A 47 -31.15 11.08 -3.63
N ASN A 48 -31.16 11.32 -4.94
CA ASN A 48 -31.14 12.64 -5.57
C ASN A 48 -29.88 13.49 -5.37
N LYS A 49 -28.93 13.08 -4.53
CA LYS A 49 -27.60 13.70 -4.46
C LYS A 49 -26.75 13.31 -5.66
N LEU A 50 -25.74 14.13 -5.94
CA LEU A 50 -24.72 13.85 -6.95
C LEU A 50 -23.51 13.23 -6.28
N VAL A 51 -22.98 12.18 -6.88
CA VAL A 51 -21.67 11.60 -6.57
C VAL A 51 -20.89 11.61 -7.87
N GLU A 52 -19.79 12.39 -7.93
CA GLU A 52 -18.98 12.57 -9.14
C GLU A 52 -19.82 12.94 -10.38
N GLY A 53 -20.82 13.82 -10.19
CA GLY A 53 -21.74 14.25 -11.26
C GLY A 53 -22.85 13.25 -11.63
N ILE A 54 -22.86 12.04 -11.07
CA ILE A 54 -23.88 11.03 -11.30
C ILE A 54 -24.94 11.09 -10.19
N LYS A 55 -26.21 11.22 -10.57
CA LYS A 55 -27.30 11.40 -9.61
C LYS A 55 -27.75 10.05 -9.04
N VAL A 56 -27.68 9.89 -7.72
CA VAL A 56 -28.09 8.68 -7.01
C VAL A 56 -29.61 8.49 -7.10
N ARG A 57 -30.05 7.25 -7.31
CA ARG A 57 -31.45 6.84 -7.45
C ARG A 57 -31.81 5.74 -6.45
N GLU A 58 -33.09 5.50 -6.29
CA GLU A 58 -33.59 4.32 -5.61
C GLU A 58 -33.26 3.03 -6.40
N VAL A 59 -33.25 1.89 -5.71
CA VAL A 59 -32.90 0.59 -6.32
C VAL A 59 -33.82 0.19 -7.46
N ASN A 60 -35.12 0.51 -7.37
CA ASN A 60 -36.08 0.21 -8.42
C ASN A 60 -35.79 0.91 -9.76
N TYR A 61 -34.98 1.97 -9.76
CA TYR A 61 -34.56 2.66 -10.98
C TYR A 61 -33.86 1.72 -11.98
N ILE A 62 -33.29 0.61 -11.50
CA ILE A 62 -32.67 -0.40 -12.36
C ILE A 62 -33.63 -0.98 -13.40
N LYS A 63 -34.95 -1.01 -13.11
CA LYS A 63 -35.98 -1.50 -14.03
C LYS A 63 -36.11 -0.68 -15.31
N ASN A 64 -35.57 0.52 -15.33
CA ASN A 64 -35.56 1.39 -16.51
C ASN A 64 -34.50 0.99 -17.54
N PHE A 65 -33.61 0.06 -17.20
CA PHE A 65 -32.56 -0.42 -18.08
C PHE A 65 -32.86 -1.82 -18.61
N ASN A 66 -32.34 -2.10 -19.80
CA ASN A 66 -32.32 -3.47 -20.31
C ASN A 66 -31.30 -4.29 -19.50
N ILE A 67 -31.78 -5.21 -18.67
CA ILE A 67 -30.97 -6.07 -17.79
C ILE A 67 -29.83 -6.79 -18.53
N ASN A 68 -30.05 -7.18 -19.80
CA ASN A 68 -29.04 -7.86 -20.63
C ASN A 68 -27.93 -6.93 -21.13
N LYS A 69 -28.08 -5.61 -20.97
CA LYS A 69 -27.11 -4.58 -21.41
C LYS A 69 -26.41 -3.87 -20.25
N ILE A 70 -26.73 -4.24 -19.01
CA ILE A 70 -26.11 -3.67 -17.83
C ILE A 70 -25.39 -4.74 -17.01
N LYS A 71 -24.41 -4.30 -16.22
CA LYS A 71 -23.87 -5.03 -15.08
C LYS A 71 -24.01 -4.17 -13.84
N VAL A 72 -24.21 -4.81 -12.69
CA VAL A 72 -24.27 -4.10 -11.40
C VAL A 72 -23.04 -4.43 -10.58
N ILE A 73 -22.45 -3.40 -9.98
CA ILE A 73 -21.33 -3.59 -9.06
C ILE A 73 -21.76 -3.10 -7.69
N ILE A 74 -21.74 -4.00 -6.71
CA ILE A 74 -22.13 -3.67 -5.34
C ILE A 74 -20.93 -3.07 -4.62
N THR A 75 -21.03 -1.78 -4.31
CA THR A 75 -20.00 -0.94 -3.69
C THR A 75 -20.38 -0.58 -2.26
N THR A 76 -20.79 -1.59 -1.49
CA THR A 76 -21.11 -1.49 -0.07
C THR A 76 -20.06 -2.22 0.76
N GLU A 77 -20.04 -1.98 2.06
CA GLU A 77 -19.31 -2.85 3.00
C GLU A 77 -19.84 -4.31 2.89
N ASP A 78 -18.97 -5.28 3.17
CA ASP A 78 -19.29 -6.71 3.02
C ASP A 78 -20.50 -7.14 3.88
N SER A 79 -20.68 -6.51 5.03
CA SER A 79 -21.85 -6.69 5.91
C SER A 79 -23.18 -6.39 5.21
N TYR A 80 -23.18 -5.48 4.22
CA TYR A 80 -24.36 -5.07 3.46
C TYR A 80 -24.50 -5.76 2.11
N TYR A 81 -23.47 -6.48 1.64
CA TYR A 81 -23.48 -7.17 0.35
C TYR A 81 -24.66 -8.14 0.24
N SER A 82 -24.86 -8.98 1.25
CA SER A 82 -25.91 -10.00 1.25
C SER A 82 -27.32 -9.41 1.09
N THR A 83 -27.55 -8.21 1.64
CA THR A 83 -28.82 -7.50 1.53
C THR A 83 -29.03 -6.95 0.11
N ALA A 84 -28.01 -6.28 -0.44
CA ALA A 84 -28.06 -5.75 -1.80
C ALA A 84 -28.20 -6.87 -2.85
N ALA A 85 -27.44 -7.96 -2.70
CA ALA A 85 -27.51 -9.13 -3.57
C ALA A 85 -28.92 -9.74 -3.60
N LYS A 86 -29.56 -9.93 -2.43
CA LYS A 86 -30.96 -10.43 -2.35
C LYS A 86 -31.94 -9.52 -3.09
N GLN A 87 -31.77 -8.20 -3.02
CA GLN A 87 -32.63 -7.27 -3.74
C GLN A 87 -32.45 -7.38 -5.26
N LEU A 88 -31.21 -7.49 -5.74
CA LEU A 88 -30.93 -7.67 -7.17
C LEU A 88 -31.46 -9.01 -7.70
N ILE A 89 -31.31 -10.08 -6.91
CA ILE A 89 -31.90 -11.40 -7.22
C ILE A 89 -33.43 -11.31 -7.29
N GLY A 90 -34.06 -10.61 -6.35
CA GLY A 90 -35.51 -10.35 -6.38
C GLY A 90 -35.97 -9.54 -7.59
N LEU A 91 -35.06 -8.80 -8.23
CA LEU A 91 -35.28 -8.05 -9.47
C LEU A 91 -34.94 -8.86 -10.73
N GLY A 92 -34.54 -10.12 -10.58
CA GLY A 92 -34.26 -11.05 -11.67
C GLY A 92 -32.81 -11.06 -12.16
N LEU A 93 -31.89 -10.37 -11.48
CA LEU A 93 -30.46 -10.42 -11.80
C LEU A 93 -29.81 -11.65 -11.16
N LYS A 94 -28.83 -12.25 -11.85
CA LYS A 94 -28.06 -13.39 -11.34
C LYS A 94 -26.69 -12.95 -10.83
N GLU A 95 -26.31 -13.45 -9.66
CA GLU A 95 -24.98 -13.19 -9.12
C GLU A 95 -23.91 -13.84 -10.00
N ASN A 96 -22.77 -13.17 -10.20
CA ASN A 96 -21.66 -13.52 -11.10
C ASN A 96 -21.97 -13.37 -12.60
N ASP A 97 -23.22 -13.53 -13.00
CA ASP A 97 -23.64 -13.26 -14.37
C ASP A 97 -23.92 -11.77 -14.54
N ASP A 98 -24.81 -11.17 -13.75
CA ASP A 98 -25.29 -9.79 -13.94
C ASP A 98 -24.74 -8.82 -12.90
N PHE A 99 -24.31 -9.31 -11.74
CA PHE A 99 -23.72 -8.48 -10.70
C PHE A 99 -22.62 -9.18 -9.90
N ILE A 100 -21.68 -8.39 -9.37
CA ILE A 100 -20.59 -8.84 -8.50
C ILE A 100 -20.33 -7.81 -7.38
N SER A 101 -19.58 -8.20 -6.34
CA SER A 101 -19.07 -7.24 -5.36
C SER A 101 -17.94 -6.39 -5.96
N GLY A 102 -17.78 -5.17 -5.43
CA GLY A 102 -16.64 -4.33 -5.74
C GLY A 102 -15.31 -5.02 -5.42
N SER A 103 -15.24 -5.73 -4.29
CA SER A 103 -14.06 -6.53 -3.89
C SER A 103 -13.72 -7.65 -4.87
N LYS A 104 -14.72 -8.32 -5.44
CA LYS A 104 -14.51 -9.37 -6.45
C LYS A 104 -14.03 -8.79 -7.77
N LEU A 105 -14.60 -7.66 -8.19
CA LEU A 105 -14.14 -6.96 -9.38
C LEU A 105 -12.71 -6.43 -9.20
N ASP A 106 -12.39 -5.94 -8.01
CA ASP A 106 -11.05 -5.46 -7.68
C ASP A 106 -10.00 -6.58 -7.75
N ARG A 107 -10.26 -7.76 -7.16
CA ARG A 107 -9.40 -8.96 -7.31
C ARG A 107 -9.17 -9.33 -8.77
N ILE A 108 -10.24 -9.28 -9.55
CA ILE A 108 -10.23 -9.61 -10.97
C ILE A 108 -9.37 -8.64 -11.79
N LEU A 109 -9.52 -7.33 -11.55
CA LEU A 109 -8.80 -6.28 -12.28
C LEU A 109 -7.33 -6.24 -11.86
N CYS A 110 -7.05 -6.42 -10.58
CA CYS A 110 -5.68 -6.42 -10.06
C CYS A 110 -4.87 -7.67 -10.49
N ASN A 111 -5.52 -8.82 -10.71
CA ASN A 111 -4.84 -10.04 -11.20
C ASN A 111 -4.56 -10.01 -12.72
N THR A 112 -4.80 -8.89 -13.38
CA THR A 112 -4.84 -8.76 -14.84
C THR A 112 -3.92 -7.64 -15.29
N ILE A 113 -2.60 -7.88 -15.27
CA ILE A 113 -1.61 -6.88 -15.70
C ILE A 113 -0.78 -7.43 -16.87
N GLY A 114 -0.88 -6.79 -18.04
CA GLY A 114 0.04 -7.05 -19.16
C GLY A 114 0.13 -8.50 -19.66
N ASN A 115 -0.97 -9.28 -19.61
CA ASN A 115 -1.00 -10.72 -19.94
C ASN A 115 -0.17 -11.65 -19.03
N VAL A 116 0.35 -11.16 -17.89
CA VAL A 116 1.06 -12.00 -16.90
C VAL A 116 0.21 -12.05 -15.63
N GLU A 117 -0.31 -13.22 -15.31
CA GLU A 117 -1.02 -13.48 -14.06
C GLU A 117 0.00 -13.43 -12.92
N VAL A 118 0.01 -12.33 -12.15
CA VAL A 118 0.78 -12.26 -10.90
C VAL A 118 -0.07 -12.96 -9.83
N PRO A 119 0.43 -14.04 -9.20
CA PRO A 119 -0.39 -14.84 -8.30
C PRO A 119 -0.55 -14.13 -6.95
N TYR A 120 -1.58 -13.29 -6.84
CA TYR A 120 -2.04 -12.75 -5.56
C TYR A 120 -3.19 -13.59 -5.01
N GLU A 121 -3.09 -13.96 -3.74
CA GLU A 121 -4.15 -14.60 -2.97
C GLU A 121 -4.14 -14.11 -1.51
N ASP A 122 -5.27 -14.25 -0.82
CA ASP A 122 -5.34 -13.89 0.60
C ASP A 122 -4.57 -14.94 1.42
N ILE A 123 -3.55 -14.50 2.17
CA ILE A 123 -2.74 -15.37 3.02
C ILE A 123 -3.27 -15.34 4.45
N TYR A 124 -3.72 -16.50 4.97
CA TYR A 124 -4.16 -16.67 6.35
C TYR A 124 -3.22 -17.63 7.10
N PRO A 125 -2.16 -17.13 7.76
CA PRO A 125 -1.21 -18.00 8.44
C PRO A 125 -1.89 -18.73 9.63
N LYS A 126 -1.57 -20.02 9.81
CA LYS A 126 -1.94 -20.78 11.01
C LYS A 126 -0.97 -20.59 12.18
N ALA A 127 0.15 -19.88 11.96
CA ALA A 127 1.13 -19.60 13.00
C ALA A 127 0.50 -18.69 14.07
N THR A 128 0.61 -19.09 15.33
CA THR A 128 -0.02 -18.35 16.46
C THR A 128 0.98 -17.80 17.46
N TYR A 129 2.29 -18.01 17.26
CA TYR A 129 3.31 -17.40 18.10
C TYR A 129 3.41 -15.90 17.76
N ALA A 130 3.27 -15.07 18.78
CA ALA A 130 3.17 -13.62 18.67
C ALA A 130 4.29 -12.96 19.51
N PRO A 131 5.54 -12.97 19.03
CA PRO A 131 6.72 -12.56 19.81
C PRO A 131 6.64 -11.11 20.31
N TRP A 132 5.96 -10.21 19.60
CA TRP A 132 5.75 -8.83 20.04
C TRP A 132 5.04 -8.72 21.39
N ARG A 133 4.22 -9.72 21.79
CA ARG A 133 3.54 -9.71 23.10
C ARG A 133 4.49 -9.88 24.28
N GLU A 134 5.71 -10.34 24.04
CA GLU A 134 6.76 -10.49 25.06
C GLU A 134 7.73 -9.30 25.07
N ASP A 135 7.64 -8.40 24.09
CA ASP A 135 8.44 -7.18 23.99
C ASP A 135 7.61 -5.96 24.42
N ASP A 136 7.67 -5.64 25.70
CA ASP A 136 6.98 -4.49 26.29
C ASP A 136 7.42 -3.15 25.69
N CYS A 137 8.69 -3.05 25.25
CA CYS A 137 9.22 -1.81 24.68
C CYS A 137 8.59 -1.57 23.31
N PHE A 138 8.63 -2.58 22.45
CA PHE A 138 7.96 -2.55 21.15
C PHE A 138 6.45 -2.31 21.31
N THR A 139 5.78 -3.05 22.19
CA THR A 139 4.32 -2.96 22.33
C THR A 139 3.90 -1.54 22.74
N ARG A 140 4.57 -0.93 23.72
CA ARG A 140 4.29 0.47 24.10
C ARG A 140 4.55 1.46 22.95
N MET A 141 5.62 1.22 22.20
CA MET A 141 5.96 2.05 21.05
C MET A 141 4.88 1.96 19.96
N TYR A 142 4.55 0.74 19.53
CA TYR A 142 3.54 0.48 18.49
C TYR A 142 2.17 1.06 18.87
N GLU A 143 1.70 0.83 20.10
CA GLU A 143 0.42 1.38 20.56
C GLU A 143 0.37 2.91 20.52
N SER A 144 1.52 3.56 20.69
CA SER A 144 1.64 5.02 20.66
C SER A 144 1.76 5.59 19.24
N ILE A 145 2.12 4.78 18.24
CA ILE A 145 2.34 5.22 16.85
C ILE A 145 1.36 4.63 15.84
N LYS A 146 0.48 3.71 16.22
CA LYS A 146 -0.42 2.98 15.28
C LYS A 146 -1.33 3.88 14.44
N GLU A 147 -1.61 5.10 14.88
CA GLU A 147 -2.39 6.10 14.12
C GLU A 147 -1.49 6.97 13.19
N ASN A 148 -0.17 6.79 13.28
CA ASN A 148 0.88 7.48 12.51
C ASN A 148 1.58 6.55 11.50
N THR A 149 1.08 5.32 11.32
CA THR A 149 1.53 4.39 10.27
C THR A 149 0.34 3.62 9.69
N LEU A 150 0.45 3.22 8.42
CA LEU A 150 -0.46 2.26 7.79
C LEU A 150 0.10 0.82 7.84
N VAL A 151 1.34 0.67 8.33
CA VAL A 151 2.04 -0.59 8.46
C VAL A 151 1.52 -1.34 9.68
N ASP A 152 1.12 -2.60 9.48
CA ASP A 152 0.57 -3.43 10.55
C ASP A 152 1.63 -3.83 11.60
N ILE A 153 1.14 -4.37 12.72
CA ILE A 153 1.99 -4.81 13.83
C ILE A 153 3.05 -5.84 13.43
N TYR A 154 2.77 -6.71 12.44
CA TYR A 154 3.70 -7.77 12.04
C TYR A 154 4.90 -7.19 11.31
N ARG A 155 4.63 -6.30 10.34
CA ARG A 155 5.67 -5.57 9.59
C ARG A 155 6.42 -4.58 10.50
N CYS A 156 5.71 -3.88 11.40
CA CYS A 156 6.35 -3.02 12.41
C CYS A 156 7.29 -3.80 13.34
N PHE A 157 6.89 -4.99 13.79
CA PHE A 157 7.74 -5.83 14.63
C PHE A 157 8.93 -6.41 13.87
N GLU A 158 8.75 -6.72 12.57
CA GLU A 158 9.87 -7.11 11.71
C GLU A 158 10.90 -5.98 11.56
N ILE A 159 10.47 -4.73 11.35
CA ILE A 159 11.36 -3.57 11.34
C ILE A 159 12.13 -3.47 12.66
N TRP A 160 11.44 -3.58 13.81
CA TRP A 160 12.05 -3.57 15.14
C TRP A 160 13.13 -4.66 15.29
N GLU A 161 12.82 -5.90 14.93
CA GLU A 161 13.80 -6.99 15.02
C GLU A 161 14.94 -6.86 14.01
N LEU A 162 14.70 -6.37 12.79
CA LEU A 162 15.75 -6.16 11.79
C LEU A 162 16.73 -5.06 12.22
N VAL A 163 16.24 -3.95 12.79
CA VAL A 163 17.10 -2.91 13.37
C VAL A 163 17.95 -3.49 14.51
N LYS A 164 17.37 -4.35 15.35
CA LYS A 164 18.11 -5.09 16.38
C LYS A 164 19.20 -5.99 15.77
N GLN A 165 18.92 -6.69 14.67
CA GLN A 165 19.90 -7.56 14.03
C GLN A 165 21.05 -6.76 13.41
N VAL A 166 20.77 -5.64 12.72
CA VAL A 166 21.81 -4.81 12.10
C VAL A 166 22.61 -4.00 13.12
N SER A 167 22.16 -3.88 14.38
CA SER A 167 22.97 -3.32 15.46
C SER A 167 24.30 -4.08 15.67
N LYS A 168 24.35 -5.35 15.28
CA LYS A 168 25.55 -6.21 15.34
C LYS A 168 26.61 -5.84 14.30
N LEU A 169 26.25 -5.05 13.28
CA LEU A 169 27.19 -4.54 12.28
C LEU A 169 28.01 -3.40 12.88
N GLN A 170 29.26 -3.26 12.43
CA GLN A 170 30.22 -2.34 13.06
C GLN A 170 29.94 -0.87 12.77
N GLU A 171 29.35 -0.55 11.62
CA GLU A 171 29.16 0.81 11.15
C GLU A 171 27.91 0.94 10.27
N GLY A 172 27.45 2.18 10.11
CA GLY A 172 26.49 2.59 9.09
C GLY A 172 25.30 3.32 9.68
N ALA A 173 24.79 4.33 8.98
CA ALA A 173 23.54 4.99 9.32
C ALA A 173 22.31 4.12 9.02
N LEU A 174 21.17 4.54 9.52
CA LEU A 174 19.86 4.01 9.12
C LEU A 174 19.16 5.01 8.21
N ILE A 175 18.32 4.54 7.31
CA ILE A 175 17.53 5.41 6.44
C ILE A 175 16.16 4.79 6.16
N GLU A 176 15.13 5.61 6.20
CA GLU A 176 13.78 5.30 5.72
C GLU A 176 13.47 6.27 4.58
N ILE A 177 12.91 5.75 3.48
CA ILE A 177 12.45 6.55 2.34
C ILE A 177 10.98 6.25 2.12
N GLY A 178 10.16 7.28 2.27
CA GLY A 178 8.72 7.16 2.45
C GLY A 178 8.39 6.99 3.93
N VAL A 179 8.00 8.08 4.59
CA VAL A 179 7.89 8.19 6.05
C VAL A 179 6.43 8.45 6.46
N TRP A 180 5.66 9.12 5.60
CA TRP A 180 4.29 9.58 5.88
C TRP A 180 4.20 10.35 7.20
N LYS A 181 3.50 9.81 8.21
CA LYS A 181 3.32 10.42 9.54
C LYS A 181 4.39 9.98 10.54
N GLY A 182 5.36 9.17 10.12
CA GLY A 182 6.58 8.87 10.88
C GLY A 182 6.49 7.71 11.87
N GLY A 183 5.42 6.90 11.84
CA GLY A 183 5.26 5.80 12.80
C GLY A 183 6.38 4.75 12.73
N THR A 184 6.71 4.28 11.53
CA THR A 184 7.82 3.34 11.28
C THR A 184 9.18 3.98 11.49
N GLY A 185 9.38 5.23 11.04
CA GLY A 185 10.57 6.02 11.37
C GLY A 185 10.82 6.14 12.87
N ALA A 186 9.77 6.34 13.67
CA ALA A 186 9.88 6.37 15.13
C ALA A 186 10.26 5.00 15.72
N ILE A 187 9.73 3.89 15.18
CA ILE A 187 10.15 2.52 15.55
C ILE A 187 11.64 2.32 15.27
N ILE A 188 12.12 2.70 14.09
CA ILE A 188 13.54 2.57 13.70
C ILE A 188 14.42 3.38 14.64
N CYS A 189 14.08 4.65 14.88
CA CYS A 189 14.84 5.54 15.76
C CYS A 189 14.87 5.01 17.19
N LYS A 190 13.73 4.56 17.72
CA LYS A 190 13.64 4.04 19.09
C LYS A 190 14.46 2.77 19.25
N GLN A 191 14.39 1.85 18.30
CA GLN A 191 15.17 0.61 18.40
C GLN A 191 16.67 0.83 18.22
N ALA A 192 17.05 1.78 17.36
CA ALA A 192 18.45 2.19 17.22
C ALA A 192 18.99 2.73 18.55
N GLU A 193 18.21 3.55 19.27
CA GLU A 193 18.56 4.04 20.62
C GLU A 193 18.68 2.89 21.63
N GLU A 194 17.70 1.99 21.71
CA GLU A 194 17.71 0.84 22.64
C GLU A 194 18.91 -0.11 22.38
N CYS A 195 19.35 -0.22 21.13
CA CYS A 195 20.53 -1.02 20.75
C CYS A 195 21.85 -0.26 20.86
N GLY A 196 21.85 1.03 21.22
CA GLY A 196 23.06 1.86 21.31
C GLY A 196 23.72 2.17 19.97
N ILE A 197 22.96 2.19 18.86
CA ILE A 197 23.46 2.64 17.56
C ILE A 197 23.63 4.16 17.64
N LEU A 198 24.85 4.64 17.43
CA LEU A 198 25.20 6.06 17.57
C LEU A 198 24.95 6.86 16.29
N GLU A 199 24.90 6.18 15.13
CA GLU A 199 24.64 6.82 13.85
C GLU A 199 23.20 7.32 13.72
N THR A 200 23.04 8.40 12.96
CA THR A 200 21.74 9.03 12.70
C THR A 200 20.83 8.15 11.84
N THR A 201 19.54 8.18 12.15
CA THR A 201 18.47 7.68 11.27
C THR A 201 17.99 8.81 10.37
N TYR A 202 18.07 8.64 9.05
CA TYR A 202 17.62 9.62 8.08
C TYR A 202 16.20 9.29 7.61
N LEU A 203 15.26 10.22 7.79
CA LEU A 203 13.86 10.06 7.42
C LEU A 203 13.58 10.90 6.18
N CYS A 204 13.43 10.26 5.02
CA CYS A 204 13.34 10.93 3.73
C CYS A 204 11.92 10.88 3.18
N ASP A 205 11.31 12.04 2.95
CA ASP A 205 9.94 12.11 2.43
C ASP A 205 9.74 13.37 1.57
N THR A 206 8.84 13.29 0.61
CA THR A 206 8.46 14.43 -0.22
C THR A 206 7.57 15.42 0.54
N PHE A 207 6.84 14.93 1.54
CA PHE A 207 5.69 15.54 2.21
C PHE A 207 4.64 16.08 1.22
N LYS A 208 4.58 15.46 0.04
CA LYS A 208 3.68 15.77 -1.07
C LYS A 208 3.05 14.51 -1.65
N GLY A 209 3.26 13.37 -0.99
CA GLY A 209 2.77 12.08 -1.40
C GLY A 209 3.69 11.35 -2.39
N VAL A 210 3.17 10.24 -2.91
CA VAL A 210 3.87 9.35 -3.86
C VAL A 210 4.28 10.10 -5.12
N VAL A 211 5.46 9.81 -5.64
CA VAL A 211 6.01 10.40 -6.87
C VAL A 211 6.56 9.32 -7.79
N LYS A 212 6.69 9.63 -9.08
CA LYS A 212 7.27 8.75 -10.13
C LYS A 212 6.47 7.48 -10.44
N ALA A 213 5.17 7.46 -10.12
CA ALA A 213 4.25 6.44 -10.61
C ALA A 213 4.27 6.38 -12.16
N SER A 214 4.15 5.18 -12.71
CA SER A 214 4.29 4.92 -14.15
C SER A 214 3.37 3.81 -14.64
N ASP A 215 3.53 3.41 -15.91
CA ASP A 215 2.84 2.27 -16.52
C ASP A 215 3.21 0.91 -15.88
N LYS A 216 4.21 0.89 -15.00
CA LYS A 216 4.58 -0.29 -14.18
C LYS A 216 3.76 -0.42 -12.91
N ASP A 217 2.99 0.61 -12.55
CA ASP A 217 2.25 0.72 -11.30
C ASP A 217 0.74 0.71 -11.60
N THR A 218 0.07 -0.38 -11.25
CA THR A 218 -1.29 -0.62 -11.73
C THR A 218 -2.29 0.32 -11.05
N LEU A 219 -2.14 0.61 -9.76
CA LEU A 219 -3.09 1.43 -8.99
C LEU A 219 -2.60 2.85 -8.70
N TYR A 220 -1.33 3.03 -8.35
CA TYR A 220 -0.79 4.34 -7.98
C TYR A 220 -0.67 5.30 -9.17
N ARG A 221 -0.92 6.58 -8.93
CA ARG A 221 -0.89 7.67 -9.93
C ARG A 221 -0.02 8.86 -9.51
N GLY A 222 0.35 8.95 -8.23
CA GLY A 222 1.13 10.03 -7.65
C GLY A 222 0.26 11.01 -6.86
N GLY A 223 0.81 11.48 -5.74
CA GLY A 223 0.17 12.39 -4.80
C GLY A 223 -0.60 11.70 -3.66
N GLU A 224 -0.71 10.37 -3.66
CA GLU A 224 -1.25 9.59 -2.54
C GLU A 224 -0.42 9.81 -1.27
N HIS A 225 -1.03 9.72 -0.08
CA HIS A 225 -0.35 9.91 1.22
C HIS A 225 0.26 11.31 1.45
N ASN A 226 -0.31 12.35 0.83
CA ASN A 226 0.14 13.75 1.01
C ASN A 226 -0.38 14.44 2.28
N ASP A 227 -1.08 13.73 3.16
CA ASP A 227 -1.73 14.25 4.37
C ASP A 227 -0.78 14.30 5.58
N THR A 228 0.43 14.81 5.38
CA THR A 228 1.47 14.92 6.42
C THR A 228 2.44 16.08 6.16
N SER A 229 3.33 16.35 7.12
CA SER A 229 4.36 17.38 7.03
C SER A 229 5.60 16.97 7.83
N GLU A 230 6.72 17.61 7.53
CA GLU A 230 7.95 17.48 8.32
C GLU A 230 7.70 17.78 9.81
N GLU A 231 6.91 18.82 10.12
CA GLU A 231 6.52 19.16 11.49
C GLU A 231 5.72 18.04 12.16
N THR A 232 4.83 17.36 11.42
CA THR A 232 4.06 16.22 11.96
C THR A 232 4.98 15.09 12.40
N VAL A 233 5.98 14.77 11.58
CA VAL A 233 6.98 13.75 11.89
C VAL A 233 7.86 14.18 13.06
N SER A 234 8.42 15.39 13.03
CA SER A 234 9.27 15.89 14.12
C SER A 234 8.53 15.93 15.46
N ASN A 235 7.29 16.44 15.48
CA ASN A 235 6.45 16.43 16.69
C ASN A 235 6.18 15.02 17.21
N LEU A 236 5.97 14.04 16.31
CA LEU A 236 5.83 12.64 16.72
C LEU A 236 7.10 12.13 17.43
N LEU A 237 8.27 12.35 16.83
CA LEU A 237 9.53 11.83 17.36
C LEU A 237 9.95 12.54 18.66
N GLU A 238 9.71 13.85 18.76
CA GLU A 238 9.95 14.65 19.96
C GLU A 238 9.09 14.20 21.15
N ARG A 239 7.85 13.71 20.93
CA ARG A 239 7.02 13.14 22.00
C ARG A 239 7.67 11.93 22.69
N PHE A 240 8.57 11.24 22.00
CA PHE A 240 9.35 10.13 22.55
C PHE A 240 10.76 10.53 23.02
N ASN A 241 11.09 11.82 22.97
CA ASN A 241 12.43 12.36 23.24
C ASN A 241 13.53 11.76 22.36
N LEU A 242 13.18 11.30 21.16
CA LEU A 242 14.16 10.77 20.21
C LEU A 242 14.97 11.92 19.63
N THR A 243 16.30 11.77 19.59
CA THR A 243 17.23 12.79 19.10
C THR A 243 18.18 12.27 18.02
N ASN A 244 18.15 10.96 17.75
CA ASN A 244 19.02 10.26 16.83
C ASN A 244 18.51 10.26 15.37
N TYR A 245 17.82 11.32 14.94
CA TYR A 245 17.21 11.39 13.62
C TYR A 245 17.49 12.70 12.86
N LYS A 246 17.33 12.66 11.54
CA LYS A 246 17.30 13.84 10.68
C LYS A 246 16.27 13.66 9.56
N VAL A 247 15.35 14.61 9.43
CA VAL A 247 14.39 14.63 8.32
C VAL A 247 15.02 15.26 7.08
N LEU A 248 14.84 14.62 5.93
CA LEU A 248 15.28 15.09 4.61
C LEU A 248 14.05 15.27 3.71
N LYS A 249 13.62 16.52 3.54
CA LYS A 249 12.46 16.88 2.72
C LYS A 249 12.82 17.00 1.25
N GLY A 250 12.20 16.18 0.40
CA GLY A 250 12.35 16.21 -1.05
C GLY A 250 12.21 14.82 -1.66
N VAL A 251 12.24 14.75 -2.99
CA VAL A 251 12.26 13.48 -3.73
C VAL A 251 13.63 12.83 -3.55
N PHE A 252 13.69 11.72 -2.82
CA PHE A 252 14.94 10.97 -2.66
C PHE A 252 15.15 9.98 -3.82
N PRO A 253 16.38 9.80 -4.34
CA PRO A 253 17.64 10.46 -3.96
C PRO A 253 17.90 11.81 -4.66
N GLU A 254 17.05 12.22 -5.60
CA GLU A 254 17.26 13.36 -6.51
C GLU A 254 17.51 14.70 -5.79
N ASP A 255 16.62 15.07 -4.86
CA ASP A 255 16.65 16.35 -4.17
C ASP A 255 17.55 16.35 -2.93
N THR A 256 17.73 15.20 -2.28
CA THR A 256 18.32 15.14 -0.92
C THR A 256 19.42 14.10 -0.75
N GLY A 257 19.61 13.18 -1.71
CA GLY A 257 20.64 12.15 -1.64
C GLY A 257 22.06 12.71 -1.55
N TYR A 258 22.31 13.89 -2.13
CA TYR A 258 23.62 14.54 -2.02
C TYR A 258 24.01 14.90 -0.58
N MET A 259 23.03 15.14 0.31
CA MET A 259 23.25 15.53 1.70
C MET A 259 23.83 14.39 2.56
N VAL A 260 23.68 13.14 2.10
CA VAL A 260 24.10 11.91 2.79
C VAL A 260 24.96 11.02 1.90
N ASN A 261 25.46 11.54 0.78
CA ASN A 261 26.14 10.73 -0.24
C ASN A 261 27.48 10.15 0.23
N SER A 262 28.13 10.76 1.23
CA SER A 262 29.39 10.27 1.83
C SER A 262 29.18 9.16 2.86
N LEU A 263 27.94 8.88 3.27
CA LEU A 263 27.64 7.93 4.33
C LEU A 263 27.54 6.49 3.80
N LYS A 264 27.78 5.55 4.71
CA LYS A 264 27.41 4.14 4.56
C LYS A 264 26.17 3.86 5.39
N PHE A 265 25.40 2.85 4.99
CA PHE A 265 24.15 2.47 5.64
C PHE A 265 24.18 1.01 6.06
N ARG A 266 23.67 0.74 7.25
CA ARG A 266 23.46 -0.63 7.77
C ARG A 266 22.03 -1.12 7.54
N PHE A 267 21.10 -0.19 7.42
CA PHE A 267 19.67 -0.47 7.24
C PHE A 267 19.04 0.60 6.36
N CYS A 268 18.29 0.17 5.36
CA CYS A 268 17.47 1.03 4.52
C CYS A 268 16.08 0.41 4.40
N HIS A 269 15.05 1.15 4.82
CA HIS A 269 13.65 0.79 4.62
C HIS A 269 13.09 1.65 3.48
N ILE A 270 12.47 0.99 2.50
CA ILE A 270 11.87 1.59 1.32
C ILE A 270 10.37 1.33 1.38
N ASP A 271 9.59 2.41 1.47
CA ASP A 271 8.13 2.42 1.58
C ASP A 271 7.57 3.52 0.66
N VAL A 272 7.73 3.33 -0.66
CA VAL A 272 7.44 4.36 -1.67
C VAL A 272 6.40 3.93 -2.69
N ASP A 273 5.80 2.74 -2.52
CA ASP A 273 4.71 2.15 -3.31
C ASP A 273 4.97 1.85 -4.79
N VAL A 274 5.87 2.60 -5.46
CA VAL A 274 6.00 2.60 -6.93
C VAL A 274 7.38 2.22 -7.44
N TYR A 275 7.40 1.57 -8.61
CA TYR A 275 8.58 0.96 -9.22
C TYR A 275 9.73 1.95 -9.39
N ASN A 276 9.51 3.11 -10.01
CA ASN A 276 10.62 3.99 -10.41
C ASN A 276 11.29 4.65 -9.20
N SER A 277 10.50 5.12 -8.23
CA SER A 277 11.04 5.65 -6.97
C SER A 277 11.88 4.59 -6.28
N ALA A 278 11.33 3.38 -6.08
CA ALA A 278 12.06 2.29 -5.46
C ALA A 278 13.34 1.94 -6.24
N LYS A 279 13.28 1.82 -7.57
CA LYS A 279 14.42 1.48 -8.43
C LYS A 279 15.56 2.49 -8.30
N GLU A 280 15.26 3.79 -8.33
CA GLU A 280 16.27 4.84 -8.18
C GLU A 280 16.91 4.82 -6.79
N ILE A 281 16.12 4.53 -5.75
CA ILE A 281 16.64 4.36 -4.39
C ILE A 281 17.58 3.15 -4.33
N VAL A 282 17.20 2.00 -4.90
CA VAL A 282 18.07 0.80 -4.97
C VAL A 282 19.40 1.14 -5.63
N ASP A 283 19.36 1.78 -6.80
CA ASP A 283 20.56 2.15 -7.54
C ASP A 283 21.48 3.07 -6.73
N TRP A 284 20.90 4.00 -5.97
CA TRP A 284 21.65 4.92 -5.14
C TRP A 284 22.22 4.27 -3.87
N ILE A 285 21.43 3.45 -3.17
CA ILE A 285 21.77 2.91 -1.85
C ILE A 285 22.67 1.67 -1.93
N TRP A 286 22.61 0.87 -3.00
CA TRP A 286 23.28 -0.43 -3.05
C TRP A 286 24.80 -0.35 -2.83
N GLY A 287 25.46 0.62 -3.47
CA GLY A 287 26.89 0.88 -3.28
C GLY A 287 27.25 1.45 -1.89
N LYS A 288 26.26 1.91 -1.13
CA LYS A 288 26.40 2.55 0.18
C LYS A 288 26.03 1.61 1.34
N LEU A 289 25.35 0.51 1.08
CA LEU A 289 25.14 -0.53 2.09
C LEU A 289 26.48 -1.18 2.49
N VAL A 290 26.67 -1.41 3.78
CA VAL A 290 27.75 -2.26 4.30
C VAL A 290 27.45 -3.73 4.03
N VAL A 291 28.47 -4.59 4.04
CA VAL A 291 28.26 -6.05 3.95
C VAL A 291 27.45 -6.51 5.17
N GLY A 292 26.42 -7.33 4.94
CA GLY A 292 25.43 -7.70 5.94
C GLY A 292 24.33 -6.67 6.17
N GLY A 293 24.46 -5.46 5.59
CA GLY A 293 23.44 -4.43 5.63
C GLY A 293 22.16 -4.87 4.94
N ILE A 294 21.03 -4.33 5.42
CA ILE A 294 19.70 -4.74 5.02
C ILE A 294 19.02 -3.63 4.20
N LEU A 295 18.39 -4.04 3.11
CA LEU A 295 17.45 -3.26 2.33
C LEU A 295 16.07 -3.92 2.44
N LEU A 296 15.17 -3.27 3.16
CA LEU A 296 13.82 -3.72 3.44
C LEU A 296 12.83 -2.98 2.55
N PHE A 297 11.91 -3.70 1.91
CA PHE A 297 10.82 -3.12 1.14
C PHE A 297 9.50 -3.42 1.84
N ASP A 298 8.71 -2.37 2.06
CA ASP A 298 7.42 -2.50 2.75
C ASP A 298 6.37 -3.19 1.87
N ASP A 299 6.42 -2.92 0.56
CA ASP A 299 5.27 -3.11 -0.33
C ASP A 299 5.33 -4.36 -1.23
N TYR A 300 6.23 -5.30 -0.99
CA TYR A 300 6.49 -6.39 -1.94
C TYR A 300 5.29 -7.31 -2.19
N GLY A 301 4.56 -7.69 -1.14
CA GLY A 301 3.48 -8.67 -1.19
C GLY A 301 2.09 -8.10 -1.41
N PHE A 302 1.98 -6.82 -1.77
CA PHE A 302 0.69 -6.13 -1.90
C PHE A 302 0.32 -5.97 -3.37
N LYS A 303 -0.94 -6.32 -3.71
CA LYS A 303 -1.44 -6.23 -5.10
C LYS A 303 -1.49 -4.79 -5.60
N GLU A 304 -1.65 -3.85 -4.67
CA GLU A 304 -1.72 -2.42 -4.95
C GLU A 304 -0.36 -1.86 -5.40
N CYS A 305 0.73 -2.51 -4.99
CA CYS A 305 2.11 -2.10 -5.20
C CYS A 305 2.85 -3.08 -6.13
N ASP A 306 2.18 -3.54 -7.19
CA ASP A 306 2.70 -4.54 -8.14
C ASP A 306 4.02 -4.11 -8.82
N GLY A 307 4.25 -2.80 -8.94
CA GLY A 307 5.53 -2.22 -9.35
C GLY A 307 6.67 -2.65 -8.43
N ILE A 308 6.48 -2.65 -7.12
CA ILE A 308 7.48 -3.11 -6.15
C ILE A 308 7.71 -4.61 -6.28
N THR A 309 6.64 -5.41 -6.41
CA THR A 309 6.76 -6.86 -6.65
C THR A 309 7.65 -7.16 -7.87
N ARG A 310 7.45 -6.43 -8.99
CA ARG A 310 8.28 -6.56 -10.20
C ARG A 310 9.74 -6.22 -9.92
N LEU A 311 10.01 -5.09 -9.29
CA LEU A 311 11.37 -4.64 -8.98
C LEU A 311 12.14 -5.68 -8.17
N ILE A 312 11.53 -6.21 -7.10
CA ILE A 312 12.18 -7.23 -6.26
C ILE A 312 12.42 -8.52 -7.02
N ASN A 313 11.51 -8.93 -7.91
CA ASN A 313 11.72 -10.10 -8.74
C ASN A 313 12.91 -9.93 -9.70
N GLU A 314 13.16 -8.72 -10.21
CA GLU A 314 14.36 -8.42 -11.01
C GLU A 314 15.65 -8.56 -10.18
N GLN A 315 15.61 -8.28 -8.87
CA GLN A 315 16.78 -8.40 -7.99
C GLN A 315 17.17 -9.86 -7.71
N LYS A 316 16.25 -10.83 -7.84
CA LYS A 316 16.49 -12.26 -7.49
C LYS A 316 17.57 -12.95 -8.32
N CYS A 317 17.86 -12.44 -9.51
CA CYS A 317 18.90 -12.98 -10.40
C CYS A 317 20.32 -12.48 -10.07
N LEU A 318 20.45 -11.53 -9.14
CA LEU A 318 21.73 -10.92 -8.78
C LEU A 318 22.46 -11.78 -7.75
N ASN A 319 23.78 -11.89 -7.88
CA ASN A 319 24.62 -12.82 -7.12
C ASN A 319 25.41 -12.18 -5.97
N ASP A 320 25.10 -10.92 -5.64
CA ASP A 320 25.71 -10.12 -4.59
C ASP A 320 24.81 -9.91 -3.38
N ARG A 321 23.66 -10.59 -3.35
CA ARG A 321 22.63 -10.42 -2.33
C ARG A 321 21.90 -11.71 -2.01
N LEU A 322 21.36 -11.79 -0.81
CA LEU A 322 20.30 -12.73 -0.44
C LEU A 322 18.96 -11.99 -0.45
N ILE A 323 17.90 -12.68 -0.83
CA ILE A 323 16.54 -12.12 -0.82
C ILE A 323 15.62 -13.07 -0.06
N ILE A 324 14.91 -12.55 0.93
CA ILE A 324 13.88 -13.23 1.70
C ILE A 324 12.58 -12.48 1.47
N CYS A 325 11.59 -13.14 0.87
CA CYS A 325 10.26 -12.59 0.69
C CYS A 325 9.36 -13.16 1.78
N ASN A 326 8.95 -12.32 2.73
CA ASN A 326 8.15 -12.75 3.87
C ASN A 326 6.64 -12.76 3.51
N LEU A 327 5.89 -13.62 4.20
CA LEU A 327 4.45 -13.81 3.97
C LEU A 327 3.59 -12.69 4.59
N ASN A 328 4.20 -11.78 5.37
CA ASN A 328 3.57 -10.56 5.88
C ASN A 328 3.58 -9.40 4.87
N GLY A 329 4.21 -9.58 3.69
CA GLY A 329 4.28 -8.59 2.63
C GLY A 329 5.64 -7.93 2.44
N HIS A 330 6.57 -8.05 3.39
CA HIS A 330 7.91 -7.48 3.27
C HIS A 330 8.83 -8.29 2.33
N ALA A 331 9.78 -7.60 1.70
CA ALA A 331 10.95 -8.23 1.11
C ALA A 331 12.24 -7.70 1.74
N ILE A 332 13.10 -8.60 2.16
CA ILE A 332 14.37 -8.33 2.82
C ILE A 332 15.48 -8.70 1.85
N ILE A 333 16.35 -7.75 1.52
CA ILE A 333 17.55 -7.97 0.73
C ILE A 333 18.77 -7.72 1.63
N ILE A 334 19.68 -8.70 1.69
CA ILE A 334 20.90 -8.64 2.51
C ILE A 334 22.11 -8.59 1.58
N LYS A 335 22.99 -7.61 1.79
CA LYS A 335 24.21 -7.45 0.99
C LYS A 335 25.28 -8.48 1.38
N LEU A 336 25.85 -9.16 0.39
CA LEU A 336 26.88 -10.19 0.61
C LEU A 336 28.31 -9.72 0.34
N LYS A 337 28.52 -8.78 -0.59
CA LYS A 337 29.83 -8.31 -1.03
C LYS A 337 29.81 -6.89 -1.54
#